data_AF-X1DT29-F1
#
_entry.id   AF-X1DT29-F1
#
_cell.length_a   1.000
_cell.length_b   1.000
_cell.length_c   1.000
_cell.angle_alpha   90.00
_cell.angle_beta   90.00
_cell.angle_gamma   90.00
#
_symmetry.space_group_name_H-M   'P 1'
#
loop_
_entity.id
_entity.type
_entity.pdbx_description
1 polymer ?
#
loop_
_entity_poly.entity_id
_entity_poly.type
_entity_poly.pdbx_seq_one_letter_code
_entity_poly.pdbx_strand_id
1 'polypeptide(L)' 'MPLKTAAEYIESLRKLKLDLYLLGEKVENWVDNPIIRPSINAVAMTYKLAHEPKNKELATTGSMLTGKKVNRFNSLFE' A
#
# COMPACT_ATOMS: atom_id res chain seq x y z
N MET A 1 -4.35 -13.87 2.33
CA MET A 1 -3.21 -13.25 3.04
C MET A 1 -3.77 -12.30 4.09
N PRO A 2 -3.13 -12.17 5.26
CA PRO A 2 -3.50 -11.14 6.23
C PRO A 2 -3.35 -9.73 5.61
N LEU A 3 -4.11 -8.77 6.11
CA LEU A 3 -3.99 -7.36 5.77
C LEU A 3 -2.57 -6.88 6.11
N LYS A 4 -1.79 -6.46 5.12
CA LYS A 4 -0.45 -5.91 5.34
C LYS A 4 -0.52 -4.69 6.25
N THR A 5 0.50 -4.50 7.07
CA THR A 5 0.80 -3.25 7.77
C THR A 5 1.48 -2.27 6.80
N ALA A 6 1.59 -1.00 7.20
CA ALA A 6 2.31 0.01 6.43
C ALA A 6 3.78 -0.37 6.18
N ALA A 7 4.45 -0.95 7.20
CA ALA A 7 5.83 -1.42 7.09
C ALA A 7 5.96 -2.58 6.10
N GLU A 8 5.08 -3.59 6.21
CA GLU A 8 5.08 -4.73 5.27
C GLU A 8 4.77 -4.31 3.83
N TYR A 9 3.94 -3.30 3.64
CA TYR A 9 3.71 -2.70 2.32
C TYR A 9 5.00 -2.11 1.75
N ILE A 10 5.68 -1.22 2.49
CA ILE A 10 6.94 -0.59 2.06
C ILE A 10 8.02 -1.64 1.79
N GLU A 11 8.17 -2.62 2.67
CA GLU A 11 9.14 -3.72 2.48
C GLU A 11 8.79 -4.59 1.27
N SER A 12 7.51 -4.75 0.93
CA SER A 12 7.12 -5.45 -0.29
C SER A 12 7.50 -4.70 -1.56
N LEU A 13 7.58 -3.36 -1.52
CA LEU A 13 8.04 -2.54 -2.65
C LEU A 13 9.54 -2.73 -2.92
N ARG A 14 10.36 -2.86 -1.86
CA ARG A 14 11.81 -3.09 -1.98
C ARG A 14 12.17 -4.39 -2.69
N LYS A 15 11.25 -5.35 -2.71
CA LYS A 15 11.42 -6.66 -3.38
C LYS A 15 11.09 -6.60 -4.87
N LEU A 16 10.49 -5.51 -5.34
CA LEU A 16 10.15 -5.36 -6.75
C LEU A 16 11.39 -4.98 -7.55
N LYS A 17 11.66 -5.75 -8.60
CA LYS A 17 12.69 -5.45 -9.59
C LYS A 17 12.03 -4.66 -10.72
N LEU A 18 12.08 -3.34 -10.61
CA LEU A 18 11.47 -2.41 -11.57
C LEU A 18 12.58 -1.74 -12.39
N ASP A 19 12.42 -1.68 -13.71
CA ASP A 19 13.17 -0.74 -14.54
C ASP A 19 12.51 0.63 -14.46
N LEU A 20 12.84 1.37 -13.40
CA LEU A 20 12.26 2.69 -13.11
C LEU A 20 13.15 3.80 -13.62
N TYR A 21 12.58 4.72 -14.39
CA TYR A 21 13.25 5.92 -14.87
C TYR A 21 12.50 7.16 -14.38
N LEU A 22 13.24 8.15 -13.87
CA LEU A 22 12.71 9.41 -13.37
C LEU A 22 13.56 10.55 -13.94
N LEU A 23 12.92 11.53 -14.58
CA LEU A 23 13.59 12.69 -15.20
C LEU A 23 14.71 12.29 -16.19
N GLY A 24 14.55 11.17 -16.89
CA GLY A 24 15.51 10.67 -17.88
C GLY A 24 16.61 9.76 -17.32
N GLU A 25 16.68 9.57 -16.01
CA GLU A 25 17.71 8.74 -15.36
C GLU A 25 17.13 7.46 -14.76
N LYS A 26 17.91 6.36 -14.78
CA LYS A 26 17.54 5.11 -14.12
C LYS A 26 17.67 5.24 -12.61
N VAL A 27 16.64 4.85 -11.86
CA VAL A 27 16.60 4.93 -10.40
C VAL A 27 16.74 3.53 -9.80
N GLU A 28 17.86 3.26 -9.14
CA GLU A 28 18.13 1.98 -8.49
C GLU A 28 17.40 1.83 -7.14
N ASN A 29 17.52 2.82 -6.24
CA ASN A 29 16.80 2.83 -4.96
C ASN A 29 15.57 3.75 -5.01
N TRP A 30 14.53 3.29 -5.68
CA TRP A 30 13.31 4.08 -5.88
C TRP A 30 12.45 4.23 -4.62
N VAL A 31 12.50 3.28 -3.68
CA VAL A 31 11.66 3.30 -2.46
C VAL A 31 12.09 4.43 -1.52
N ASP A 32 13.38 4.70 -1.42
CA ASP A 32 13.91 5.80 -0.60
C ASP A 32 14.12 7.11 -1.38
N ASN A 33 13.81 7.12 -2.68
CA ASN A 33 13.97 8.31 -3.52
C ASN A 33 13.08 9.47 -3.00
N PRO A 34 13.63 10.68 -2.77
CA PRO A 34 12.90 11.77 -2.12
C PRO A 34 11.69 12.28 -2.92
N ILE A 35 11.67 12.10 -4.24
CA ILE A 35 10.55 12.49 -5.10
C ILE A 35 9.41 11.44 -5.02
N ILE A 36 9.76 10.16 -4.92
CA ILE A 36 8.80 9.05 -4.98
C ILE A 36 8.24 8.72 -3.59
N ARG A 37 9.07 8.83 -2.55
CA ARG A 37 8.75 8.45 -1.17
C ARG A 37 7.48 9.11 -0.61
N PRO A 38 7.14 10.39 -0.88
CA PRO A 38 5.88 10.97 -0.43
C PRO A 38 4.64 10.21 -0.94
N SER A 39 4.64 9.79 -2.21
CA SER A 39 3.55 9.02 -2.81
C SER A 39 3.44 7.63 -2.18
N ILE A 40 4.58 6.97 -1.92
CA ILE A 40 4.61 5.68 -1.19
C ILE A 40 4.01 5.85 0.21
N ASN A 41 4.37 6.91 0.93
CA ASN A 41 3.85 7.18 2.27
C ASN A 41 2.34 7.44 2.26
N ALA A 42 1.82 8.16 1.27
CA ALA A 42 0.38 8.39 1.11
C ALA A 42 -0.38 7.07 0.97
N VAL A 43 0.12 6.13 0.18
CA VAL A 43 -0.48 4.80 0.05
C VAL A 43 -0.30 3.97 1.32
N ALA A 44 0.88 4.03 1.96
CA ALA A 44 1.18 3.33 3.21
C ALA A 44 0.21 3.71 4.34
N MET A 45 -0.28 4.96 4.36
CA MET A 45 -1.30 5.39 5.32
C MET A 45 -2.59 4.59 5.22
N THR A 46 -3.00 4.15 4.03
CA THR A 46 -4.21 3.32 3.87
C THR A 46 -4.07 1.96 4.56
N TYR A 47 -2.87 1.38 4.56
CA TYR A 47 -2.56 0.17 5.31
C TYR A 47 -2.56 0.44 6.80
N LYS A 48 -1.95 1.55 7.24
CA LYS A 48 -1.93 1.94 8.65
C LYS A 48 -3.35 2.09 9.22
N LEU A 49 -4.21 2.85 8.54
CA LEU A 49 -5.58 3.14 8.96
C LEU A 49 -6.44 1.87 9.09
N ALA A 50 -6.15 0.83 8.30
CA ALA A 50 -6.83 -0.46 8.39
C ALA A 50 -6.57 -1.20 9.72
N HIS A 51 -5.48 -0.86 10.42
CA HIS A 51 -5.12 -1.45 11.71
C HIS A 51 -5.44 -0.54 12.90
N GLU A 52 -5.74 0.74 12.68
CA GLU A 52 -6.12 1.69 13.73
C GLU A 52 -7.57 1.45 14.19
N PRO A 53 -7.85 1.18 15.48
CA PRO A 53 -9.20 0.84 15.94
C PRO A 53 -10.26 1.87 15.58
N LYS A 54 -9.94 3.16 15.68
CA LYS A 54 -10.83 4.28 15.37
C LYS A 54 -11.25 4.33 13.89
N ASN A 55 -10.39 3.83 12.99
CA ASN A 55 -10.57 3.97 11.55
C ASN A 55 -10.91 2.64 10.87
N LYS A 56 -10.86 1.53 11.61
CA LYS A 56 -10.96 0.17 11.08
C LYS A 56 -12.22 -0.08 10.26
N GLU A 57 -13.38 0.41 10.69
CA GLU A 57 -14.64 0.24 9.96
C GLU A 57 -14.69 1.05 8.65
N LEU A 58 -14.04 2.21 8.63
CA LEU A 58 -13.92 3.04 7.43
C LEU A 58 -12.85 2.48 6.47
N ALA A 59 -11.72 2.01 6.99
CA ALA A 59 -10.57 1.58 6.20
C ALA A 59 -10.65 0.12 5.72
N THR A 60 -11.56 -0.69 6.28
CA THR A 60 -11.77 -2.09 5.86
C THR A 60 -13.20 -2.35 5.44
N THR A 61 -13.40 -3.39 4.64
CA THR A 61 -14.72 -3.89 4.26
C THR A 61 -14.67 -5.40 4.00
N GLY A 62 -15.83 -6.05 3.88
CA GLY A 62 -15.95 -7.45 3.49
C GLY A 62 -15.70 -7.62 1.99
N SER A 63 -14.88 -8.61 1.61
CA SER A 63 -14.71 -9.00 0.22
C SER A 63 -15.90 -9.85 -0.26
N MET A 64 -16.59 -9.42 -1.31
CA MET A 64 -17.66 -10.22 -1.94
C MET A 64 -17.16 -11.56 -2.50
N LEU A 65 -15.88 -11.65 -2.89
CA LEU A 65 -15.29 -12.85 -3.47
C LEU A 65 -14.91 -13.90 -2.42
N THR A 66 -14.58 -13.48 -1.20
CA THR A 66 -13.96 -14.39 -0.20
C THR A 66 -14.59 -14.33 1.19
N GLY A 67 -15.48 -13.37 1.46
CA GLY A 67 -16.05 -13.10 2.78
C GLY A 67 -15.05 -12.54 3.81
N LYS A 68 -13.77 -12.42 3.48
CA LYS A 68 -12.72 -11.96 4.39
C LYS A 68 -12.66 -10.45 4.43
N LYS A 69 -12.20 -9.89 5.57
CA LYS A 69 -11.89 -8.46 5.67
C LYS A 69 -10.71 -8.10 4.76
N VAL A 70 -10.90 -7.08 3.94
CA VAL A 70 -9.90 -6.50 3.04
C VAL A 70 -9.81 -4.99 3.24
N ASN A 71 -8.77 -4.38 2.68
CA ASN A 71 -8.68 -2.91 2.63
C ASN A 71 -9.80 -2.39 1.71
N ARG A 72 -10.47 -1.31 2.10
CA ARG A 72 -11.57 -0.73 1.32
C ARG A 72 -11.14 -0.28 -0.09
N PHE A 73 -9.88 0.12 -0.29
CA PHE A 73 -9.37 0.47 -1.62
C PHE A 73 -9.17 -0.73 -2.55
N ASN A 74 -9.25 -1.96 -2.01
CA ASN A 74 -9.11 -3.21 -2.78
C ASN A 74 -10.42 -4.01 -2.85
N SER A 75 -11.55 -3.44 -2.41
CA SER A 75 -12.85 -4.08 -2.54
C SER A 75 -13.49 -3.77 -3.89
N LEU A 76 -14.28 -4.71 -4.40
CA LEU A 76 -15.22 -4.43 -5.47
C LEU A 76 -16.37 -3.59 -4.92
N PHE A 77 -16.81 -2.60 -5.70
CA PHE A 77 -18.03 -1.85 -5.41
C PHE A 77 -19.24 -2.68 -5.81
N GLU A 78 -20.30 -2.59 -5.01
CA GLU A 78 -21.65 -3.06 -5.38
C GLU A 78 -22.37 -1.99 -6.21
#